data_AF-A0A497I3H3-F1
#
_entry.id   AF-A0A497I3H3-F1
#
_cell.length_a   1.000
_cell.length_b   1.000
_cell.length_c   1.000
_cell.angle_alpha   90.00
_cell.angle_beta   90.00
_cell.angle_gamma   90.00
#
_symmetry.space_group_name_H-M   'P 1'
#
loop_
_entity.id
_entity.type
_entity.pdbx_description
1 polymer ?
#
loop_
_entity_poly.entity_id
_entity_poly.type
_entity_poly.pdbx_seq_one_letter_code
_entity_poly.pdbx_strand_id
1 'polypeptide(L)'
;MLTRICGGIRMEEFLAIIFGSLISALIAILSNYLTGKMHEQNWRKENIYRPLYNEVSEIVEGLNIKKARSFMKTWKGIDSYSRLRIDEELRRQLEYYVSKIGEYENTFQRVTALVSENAEEAIRRAFPPQMISKDGKSIILGKGAFIEIMKWFELFKDVITLHLTEDNGMKLCEALIEYSEKRRMGYERHFRVWKLEHPELFDRLLEELHKAHEDIKPHLKELEGLSNEMVKLSKKLMRALETRINKIW
;
A
#
# COMPACT_ATOMS: atom_id res chain seq x y z
N MET A 1 86.26 -10.40 21.70
CA MET A 1 84.89 -10.06 22.12
C MET A 1 84.06 -9.83 20.86
N LEU A 2 83.46 -10.89 20.31
CA LEU A 2 82.35 -10.87 19.34
C LEU A 2 81.86 -12.32 19.20
N THR A 3 80.65 -12.51 19.68
CA THR A 3 79.85 -13.73 19.79
C THR A 3 79.68 -14.45 18.45
N ARG A 4 80.05 -15.74 18.40
CA ARG A 4 79.55 -16.70 17.39
C ARG A 4 78.07 -16.96 17.66
N ILE A 5 77.20 -16.35 16.87
CA ILE A 5 75.81 -16.75 16.73
C ILE A 5 75.66 -17.20 15.29
N CYS A 6 75.56 -18.51 15.06
CA CYS A 6 74.99 -19.12 13.86
C CYS A 6 74.94 -20.64 14.08
N GLY A 7 73.88 -21.12 14.74
CA GLY A 7 73.47 -22.51 14.68
C GLY A 7 72.78 -22.74 13.32
N GLY A 8 73.27 -23.72 12.55
CA GLY A 8 72.70 -24.08 11.26
C GLY A 8 71.33 -24.76 11.45
N ILE A 9 70.30 -24.20 10.84
CA ILE A 9 68.95 -24.79 10.80
C ILE A 9 69.02 -26.08 9.98
N ARG A 10 68.54 -27.19 10.52
CA ARG A 10 68.52 -28.49 9.81
C ARG A 10 67.52 -28.40 8.64
N MET A 11 67.82 -29.05 7.51
CA MET A 11 66.96 -29.01 6.29
C MET A 11 65.49 -29.36 6.57
N GLU A 12 65.23 -30.25 7.52
CA GLU A 12 63.89 -30.62 7.99
C GLU A 12 63.17 -29.46 8.71
N GLU A 13 63.88 -28.69 9.55
CA GLU A 13 63.36 -27.50 10.23
C GLU A 13 63.09 -26.38 9.23
N PHE A 14 63.94 -26.21 8.21
CA PHE A 14 63.75 -25.24 7.14
C PHE A 14 62.51 -25.57 6.28
N LEU A 15 62.34 -26.83 5.89
CA LEU A 15 61.15 -27.28 5.17
C LEU A 15 59.87 -27.13 6.02
N ALA A 16 59.90 -27.45 7.30
CA ALA A 16 58.77 -27.26 8.21
C ALA A 16 58.36 -25.79 8.33
N ILE A 17 59.32 -24.85 8.38
CA ILE A 17 59.07 -23.40 8.40
C ILE A 17 58.43 -22.93 7.09
N ILE A 18 58.93 -23.39 5.94
CA ILE A 18 58.35 -23.03 4.62
C ILE A 18 56.93 -23.59 4.47
N PHE A 19 56.70 -24.86 4.82
CA PHE A 19 55.36 -25.44 4.74
C PHE A 19 54.38 -24.80 5.74
N GLY A 20 54.82 -24.52 6.97
CA GLY A 20 54.01 -23.84 7.98
C GLY A 20 53.62 -22.42 7.58
N SER A 21 54.54 -21.67 6.97
CA SER A 21 54.26 -20.31 6.45
C SER A 21 53.33 -20.33 5.23
N LEU A 22 53.47 -21.30 4.32
CA LEU A 22 52.58 -21.46 3.17
C LEU A 22 51.15 -21.82 3.59
N ILE A 23 50.99 -22.75 4.54
CA ILE A 23 49.69 -23.13 5.10
C ILE A 23 49.05 -21.94 5.82
N SER A 24 49.82 -21.19 6.61
CA SER A 24 49.33 -19.99 7.31
C SER A 24 48.87 -18.90 6.33
N ALA A 25 49.60 -18.69 5.24
CA ALA A 25 49.21 -17.75 4.18
C ALA A 25 47.93 -18.19 3.47
N LEU A 26 47.78 -19.49 3.17
CA LEU A 26 46.56 -20.05 2.58
C LEU A 26 45.36 -19.91 3.52
N ILE A 27 45.51 -20.22 4.81
CA ILE A 27 44.46 -20.03 5.81
C ILE A 27 44.08 -18.56 5.92
N ALA A 28 45.03 -17.63 5.87
CA ALA A 28 44.76 -16.20 5.92
C ALA A 28 44.00 -15.71 4.67
N ILE A 29 44.37 -16.18 3.47
CA ILE A 29 43.66 -15.88 2.22
C ILE A 29 42.24 -16.43 2.26
N LEU A 30 42.07 -17.68 2.69
CA LEU A 30 40.75 -18.31 2.81
C LEU A 30 39.88 -17.60 3.84
N SER A 31 40.45 -17.23 4.99
CA SER A 31 39.75 -16.51 6.05
C SER A 31 39.34 -15.11 5.60
N ASN A 32 40.21 -14.38 4.90
CA ASN A 32 39.86 -13.08 4.33
C ASN A 32 38.78 -13.21 3.25
N TYR A 33 38.85 -14.22 2.40
CA TYR A 33 37.83 -14.50 1.39
C TYR A 33 36.46 -14.84 2.01
N LEU A 34 36.45 -15.73 3.00
CA LEU A 34 35.23 -16.11 3.73
C LEU A 34 34.65 -14.92 4.49
N THR A 35 35.49 -14.13 5.16
CA THR A 35 35.09 -12.90 5.86
C THR A 35 34.49 -11.89 4.89
N GLY A 36 35.11 -11.69 3.71
CA GLY A 36 34.60 -10.83 2.65
C GLY A 36 33.22 -11.29 2.16
N LYS A 37 33.04 -12.60 1.93
CA LYS A 37 31.75 -13.17 1.54
C LYS A 37 30.67 -13.01 2.61
N MET A 38 31.01 -13.28 3.87
CA MET A 38 30.08 -13.08 4.99
C MET A 38 29.66 -11.61 5.12
N HIS A 39 30.62 -10.69 4.98
CA HIS A 39 30.34 -9.27 5.03
C HIS A 39 29.42 -8.83 3.90
N GLU A 40 29.66 -9.31 2.67
CA GLU A 40 28.81 -9.01 1.52
C GLU A 40 27.40 -9.60 1.69
N GLN A 41 27.26 -10.84 2.18
CA GLN A 41 25.96 -11.46 2.46
C GLN A 41 25.18 -10.69 3.53
N ASN A 42 25.83 -10.34 4.65
CA ASN A 42 25.23 -9.52 5.70
C ASN A 42 24.82 -8.15 5.16
N TRP A 43 25.66 -7.53 4.33
CA TRP A 43 25.32 -6.28 3.68
C TRP A 43 24.07 -6.41 2.81
N ARG A 44 23.95 -7.46 1.98
CA ARG A 44 22.76 -7.70 1.13
C ARG A 44 21.52 -7.93 1.98
N LYS A 45 21.63 -8.69 3.06
CA LYS A 45 20.54 -8.94 4.01
C LYS A 45 20.02 -7.63 4.60
N GLU A 46 20.91 -6.80 5.14
CA GLU A 46 20.50 -5.57 5.85
C GLU A 46 20.07 -4.43 4.92
N ASN A 47 20.64 -4.34 3.71
CA ASN A 47 20.41 -3.19 2.83
C ASN A 47 19.44 -3.49 1.68
N ILE A 48 19.18 -4.76 1.37
CA ILE A 48 18.29 -5.16 0.25
C ILE A 48 17.13 -5.98 0.79
N TYR A 49 17.41 -7.17 1.34
CA TYR A 49 16.36 -8.16 1.57
C TYR A 49 15.46 -7.80 2.76
N ARG A 50 16.02 -7.35 3.88
CA ARG A 50 15.25 -6.96 5.07
C ARG A 50 14.37 -5.72 4.81
N PRO A 51 14.85 -4.64 4.18
CA PRO A 51 14.00 -3.51 3.81
C PRO A 51 12.83 -3.92 2.89
N LEU A 52 13.09 -4.72 1.85
CA LEU A 52 12.03 -5.20 0.96
C LEU A 52 11.06 -6.13 1.70
N TYR A 53 11.56 -6.98 2.59
CA TYR A 53 10.73 -7.88 3.38
C TYR A 53 9.74 -7.10 4.25
N ASN A 54 10.21 -6.05 4.94
CA ASN A 54 9.38 -5.22 5.81
C ASN A 54 8.24 -4.53 5.03
N GLU A 55 8.55 -3.97 3.85
CA GLU A 55 7.54 -3.34 3.00
C GLU A 55 6.50 -4.38 2.50
N VAL A 56 6.96 -5.57 2.13
CA VAL A 56 6.08 -6.64 1.67
C VAL A 56 5.22 -7.19 2.81
N SER A 57 5.77 -7.35 4.01
CA SER A 57 5.00 -7.82 5.17
C SER A 57 3.88 -6.85 5.53
N GLU A 58 4.13 -5.53 5.46
CA GLU A 58 3.08 -4.54 5.67
C GLU A 58 1.94 -4.67 4.64
N ILE A 59 2.26 -4.99 3.38
CA ILE A 59 1.25 -5.22 2.34
C ILE A 59 0.46 -6.52 2.62
N VAL A 60 1.12 -7.58 3.10
CA VAL A 60 0.46 -8.83 3.49
C VAL A 60 -0.54 -8.62 4.63
N GLU A 61 -0.19 -7.79 5.62
CA GLU A 61 -1.06 -7.45 6.76
C GLU A 61 -2.27 -6.59 6.36
N GLY A 62 -2.19 -5.86 5.25
CA GLY A 62 -3.32 -5.14 4.69
C GLY A 62 -2.89 -4.21 3.56
N LEU A 63 -3.28 -4.58 2.34
CA LEU A 63 -2.99 -3.80 1.14
C LEU A 63 -3.73 -2.46 1.19
N ASN A 64 -2.98 -1.38 0.97
CA ASN A 64 -3.55 -0.09 0.61
C ASN A 64 -2.58 0.63 -0.35
N ILE A 65 -3.10 1.67 -1.01
CA ILE A 65 -2.32 2.39 -2.02
C ILE A 65 -1.06 3.06 -1.46
N LYS A 66 -1.07 3.49 -0.19
CA LYS A 66 0.10 4.13 0.44
C LYS A 66 1.24 3.15 0.64
N LYS A 67 0.94 1.95 1.15
CA LYS A 67 1.90 0.85 1.32
C LYS A 67 2.47 0.37 -0.01
N ALA A 68 1.62 0.23 -1.02
CA ALA A 68 2.06 -0.16 -2.37
C ALA A 68 3.06 0.86 -2.97
N ARG A 69 2.77 2.17 -2.83
CA ARG A 69 3.69 3.25 -3.23
C ARG A 69 4.98 3.27 -2.41
N SER A 70 4.91 2.98 -1.10
CA SER A 70 6.08 2.86 -0.23
C SER A 70 7.03 1.78 -0.73
N PHE A 71 6.50 0.58 -1.01
CA PHE A 71 7.28 -0.51 -1.60
C PHE A 71 7.96 -0.08 -2.91
N MET A 72 7.23 0.54 -3.85
CA MET A 72 7.82 1.01 -5.12
C MET A 72 8.97 2.00 -4.90
N LYS A 73 8.83 2.92 -3.94
CA LYS A 73 9.86 3.89 -3.60
C LYS A 73 11.09 3.19 -3.01
N THR A 74 10.89 2.25 -2.08
CA THR A 74 11.96 1.46 -1.47
C THR A 74 12.69 0.62 -2.52
N TRP A 75 11.96 -0.06 -3.39
CA TRP A 75 12.55 -0.82 -4.50
C TRP A 75 13.36 0.07 -5.45
N LYS A 76 12.82 1.22 -5.88
CA LYS A 76 13.55 2.15 -6.76
C LYS A 76 14.84 2.66 -6.12
N GLY A 77 14.81 2.92 -4.81
CA GLY A 77 16.01 3.28 -4.04
C GLY A 77 17.06 2.18 -4.09
N ILE A 78 16.63 0.93 -3.86
CA ILE A 78 17.50 -0.25 -3.84
C ILE A 78 18.07 -0.57 -5.24
N ASP A 79 17.22 -0.65 -6.27
CA ASP A 79 17.62 -1.02 -7.63
C ASP A 79 18.72 -0.12 -8.20
N SER A 80 18.75 1.15 -7.78
CA SER A 80 19.79 2.11 -8.17
C SER A 80 21.22 1.66 -7.85
N TYR A 81 21.41 0.84 -6.80
CA TYR A 81 22.74 0.39 -6.35
C TYR A 81 22.88 -1.13 -6.22
N SER A 82 21.78 -1.89 -6.33
CA SER A 82 21.78 -3.34 -6.08
C SER A 82 21.85 -4.19 -7.36
N ARG A 83 22.02 -3.58 -8.54
CA ARG A 83 21.82 -4.23 -9.85
C ARG A 83 22.56 -5.56 -10.04
N LEU A 84 23.79 -5.67 -9.53
CA LEU A 84 24.65 -6.87 -9.61
C LEU A 84 24.61 -7.74 -8.35
N ARG A 85 23.89 -7.31 -7.30
CA ARG A 85 23.88 -7.92 -5.96
C ARG A 85 22.63 -8.77 -5.70
N ILE A 86 21.64 -8.67 -6.57
CA ILE A 86 20.39 -9.45 -6.54
C ILE A 86 20.46 -10.48 -7.66
N ASP A 87 20.06 -11.71 -7.37
CA ASP A 87 19.95 -12.74 -8.39
C ASP A 87 18.82 -12.45 -9.37
N GLU A 88 19.00 -12.88 -10.61
CA GLU A 88 18.10 -12.60 -11.74
C GLU A 88 16.65 -13.06 -11.47
N GLU A 89 16.47 -14.17 -10.77
CA GLU A 89 15.14 -14.70 -10.44
C GLU A 89 14.40 -13.77 -9.47
N LEU A 90 15.04 -13.35 -8.36
CA LEU A 90 14.43 -12.39 -7.44
C LEU A 90 14.14 -11.06 -8.14
N ARG A 91 15.04 -10.59 -9.00
CA ARG A 91 14.85 -9.36 -9.76
C ARG A 91 13.59 -9.42 -10.61
N ARG A 92 13.40 -10.49 -11.38
CA ARG A 92 12.19 -10.69 -12.20
C ARG A 92 10.92 -10.70 -11.35
N GLN A 93 10.95 -11.35 -10.18
CA GLN A 93 9.83 -11.34 -9.25
C GLN A 93 9.51 -9.92 -8.73
N LEU A 94 10.52 -9.13 -8.40
CA LEU A 94 10.38 -7.74 -7.96
C LEU A 94 9.84 -6.84 -9.08
N GLU A 95 10.39 -6.94 -10.29
CA GLU A 95 9.93 -6.19 -11.47
C GLU A 95 8.48 -6.51 -11.82
N TYR A 96 8.12 -7.80 -11.82
CA TYR A 96 6.73 -8.23 -12.03
C TYR A 96 5.80 -7.69 -10.94
N TYR A 97 6.22 -7.76 -9.67
CA TYR A 97 5.42 -7.24 -8.56
C TYR A 97 5.22 -5.72 -8.66
N VAL A 98 6.24 -4.96 -9.04
CA VAL A 98 6.13 -3.51 -9.30
C VAL A 98 5.19 -3.20 -10.46
N SER A 99 5.25 -3.98 -11.54
CA SER A 99 4.30 -3.85 -12.65
C SER A 99 2.86 -4.02 -12.15
N LYS A 100 2.61 -5.01 -11.29
CA LYS A 100 1.28 -5.25 -10.70
C LYS A 100 0.83 -4.16 -9.73
N ILE A 101 1.76 -3.55 -8.98
CA ILE A 101 1.45 -2.35 -8.19
C ILE A 101 1.00 -1.21 -9.11
N GLY A 102 1.69 -1.00 -10.24
CA GLY A 102 1.32 0.02 -11.21
C GLY A 102 -0.08 -0.19 -11.81
N GLU A 103 -0.41 -1.43 -12.16
CA GLU A 103 -1.77 -1.80 -12.59
C GLU A 103 -2.81 -1.52 -11.50
N TYR A 104 -2.55 -1.94 -10.26
CA TYR A 104 -3.43 -1.69 -9.11
C TYR A 104 -3.62 -0.20 -8.84
N GLU A 105 -2.55 0.60 -8.90
CA GLU A 105 -2.61 2.05 -8.68
C GLU A 105 -3.44 2.76 -9.75
N ASN A 106 -3.23 2.43 -11.03
CA ASN A 106 -4.00 3.01 -12.13
C ASN A 106 -5.49 2.66 -12.01
N THR A 107 -5.80 1.40 -11.71
CA THR A 107 -7.19 0.97 -11.50
C THR A 107 -7.79 1.65 -10.27
N PHE A 108 -7.07 1.74 -9.15
CA PHE A 108 -7.54 2.44 -7.95
C PHE A 108 -7.90 3.90 -8.24
N GLN A 109 -7.04 4.64 -8.96
CA GLN A 109 -7.30 6.03 -9.34
C GLN A 109 -8.53 6.16 -10.23
N ARG A 110 -8.62 5.33 -11.28
CA ARG A 110 -9.77 5.30 -12.20
C ARG A 110 -11.08 5.01 -11.47
N VAL A 111 -11.09 3.98 -10.61
CA VAL A 111 -12.28 3.60 -9.82
C VAL A 111 -12.65 4.71 -8.84
N THR A 112 -11.67 5.34 -8.18
CA THR A 112 -11.95 6.46 -7.25
C THR A 112 -12.58 7.66 -7.97
N ALA A 113 -12.09 7.99 -9.16
CA ALA A 113 -12.68 9.05 -9.99
C ALA A 113 -14.11 8.69 -10.41
N LEU A 114 -14.33 7.44 -10.86
CA LEU A 114 -15.65 6.95 -11.25
C LEU A 114 -16.65 6.96 -10.08
N VAL A 115 -16.22 6.53 -8.88
CA VAL A 115 -17.02 6.61 -7.65
C VAL A 115 -17.45 8.05 -7.37
N SER A 116 -16.50 8.98 -7.46
CA SER A 116 -16.76 10.40 -7.20
C SER A 116 -17.77 10.97 -8.20
N GLU A 117 -17.57 10.71 -9.49
CA GLU A 117 -18.44 11.22 -10.57
C GLU A 117 -19.87 10.68 -10.45
N ASN A 118 -20.04 9.37 -10.26
CA ASN A 118 -21.37 8.77 -10.16
C ASN A 118 -22.08 9.16 -8.86
N ALA A 119 -21.34 9.28 -7.74
CA ALA A 119 -21.92 9.75 -6.50
C ALA A 119 -22.38 11.21 -6.61
N GLU A 120 -21.57 12.08 -7.22
CA GLU A 120 -21.93 13.48 -7.47
C GLU A 120 -23.18 13.58 -8.34
N GLU A 121 -23.23 12.82 -9.44
CA GLU A 121 -24.36 12.77 -10.36
C GLU A 121 -25.64 12.26 -9.67
N ALA A 122 -25.54 11.16 -8.92
CA ALA A 122 -26.66 10.55 -8.21
C ALA A 122 -27.26 11.52 -7.18
N ILE A 123 -26.40 12.18 -6.38
CA ILE A 123 -26.86 13.18 -5.41
C ILE A 123 -27.52 14.36 -6.14
N ARG A 124 -26.93 14.83 -7.25
CA ARG A 124 -27.50 15.94 -8.04
C ARG A 124 -28.88 15.60 -8.60
N ARG A 125 -29.12 14.35 -9.00
CA ARG A 125 -30.43 13.88 -9.51
C ARG A 125 -31.46 13.67 -8.41
N ALA A 126 -31.02 13.22 -7.23
CA ALA A 126 -31.90 12.97 -6.11
C ALA A 126 -32.47 14.26 -5.49
N PHE A 127 -31.63 15.30 -5.42
CA PHE A 127 -32.00 16.59 -4.83
C PHE A 127 -32.87 17.41 -5.80
N PRO A 128 -33.94 18.06 -5.30
CA PRO A 128 -34.73 18.97 -6.11
C PRO A 128 -33.87 20.06 -6.75
N PRO A 129 -34.14 20.48 -8.01
CA PRO A 129 -33.32 21.47 -8.72
C PRO A 129 -33.14 22.80 -7.96
N GLN A 130 -34.16 23.22 -7.20
CA GLN A 130 -34.09 24.43 -6.37
C GLN A 130 -33.13 24.32 -5.17
N MET A 131 -32.71 23.11 -4.82
CA MET A 131 -31.75 22.81 -3.76
C MET A 131 -30.34 22.59 -4.31
N ILE A 132 -30.14 22.68 -5.63
CA ILE A 132 -28.84 22.57 -6.26
C ILE A 132 -28.42 23.95 -6.78
N SER A 133 -27.15 24.30 -6.59
CA SER A 133 -26.59 25.55 -7.12
C SER A 133 -26.66 25.61 -8.64
N LYS A 134 -26.66 26.82 -9.21
CA LYS A 134 -26.75 27.02 -10.67
C LYS A 134 -25.64 26.34 -11.47
N ASP A 135 -24.46 26.18 -10.87
CA ASP A 135 -23.32 25.47 -11.46
C ASP A 135 -23.38 23.95 -11.26
N GLY A 136 -24.39 23.45 -10.54
CA GLY A 136 -24.63 22.02 -10.34
C GLY A 136 -23.75 21.34 -9.28
N LYS A 137 -22.87 22.09 -8.60
CA LYS A 137 -21.80 21.52 -7.75
C LYS A 137 -22.09 21.51 -6.25
N SER A 138 -23.11 22.24 -5.80
CA SER A 138 -23.38 22.44 -4.37
C SER A 138 -24.85 22.24 -4.03
N ILE A 139 -25.09 21.73 -2.83
CA ILE A 139 -26.40 21.64 -2.20
C ILE A 139 -26.66 22.94 -1.43
N ILE A 140 -27.80 23.57 -1.67
CA ILE A 140 -28.28 24.77 -0.99
C ILE A 140 -28.96 24.35 0.30
N LEU A 141 -28.39 24.76 1.44
CA LEU A 141 -28.88 24.40 2.78
C LEU A 141 -29.91 25.41 3.32
N GLY A 142 -30.12 26.54 2.62
CA GLY A 142 -31.00 27.63 3.01
C GLY A 142 -30.26 28.84 3.59
N LYS A 143 -30.92 30.02 3.61
CA LYS A 143 -30.37 31.30 4.12
C LYS A 143 -28.96 31.67 3.60
N GLY A 144 -28.67 31.35 2.33
CA GLY A 144 -27.39 31.63 1.70
C GLY A 144 -26.26 30.63 2.03
N ALA A 145 -26.53 29.57 2.80
CA ALA A 145 -25.57 28.51 3.06
C ALA A 145 -25.57 27.46 1.93
N PHE A 146 -24.38 27.00 1.56
CA PHE A 146 -24.15 25.97 0.54
C PHE A 146 -23.04 25.03 0.98
N ILE A 147 -23.08 23.79 0.48
CA ILE A 147 -22.02 22.78 0.63
C ILE A 147 -21.79 22.08 -0.69
N GLU A 148 -20.53 21.93 -1.09
CA GLU A 148 -20.17 21.12 -2.26
C GLU A 148 -20.69 19.69 -2.11
N ILE A 149 -21.28 19.14 -3.18
CA ILE A 149 -21.92 17.81 -3.16
C ILE A 149 -20.94 16.74 -2.67
N MET A 150 -19.72 16.71 -3.22
CA MET A 150 -18.71 15.72 -2.82
C MET A 150 -18.24 15.91 -1.38
N LYS A 151 -18.17 17.15 -0.89
CA LYS A 151 -17.86 17.42 0.52
C LYS A 151 -18.98 16.93 1.43
N TRP A 152 -20.23 17.14 1.04
CA TRP A 152 -21.38 16.60 1.76
C TRP A 152 -21.37 15.07 1.77
N PHE A 153 -21.14 14.44 0.61
CA PHE A 153 -21.04 12.99 0.51
C PHE A 153 -19.94 12.43 1.42
N GLU A 154 -18.73 12.99 1.38
CA GLU A 154 -17.62 12.55 2.23
C GLU A 154 -17.90 12.64 3.73
N LEU A 155 -18.70 13.63 4.17
CA LEU A 155 -19.10 13.77 5.58
C LEU A 155 -20.05 12.65 6.04
N PHE A 156 -20.89 12.16 5.14
CA PHE A 156 -21.99 11.24 5.44
C PHE A 156 -21.85 9.85 4.80
N LYS A 157 -20.79 9.59 4.04
CA LYS A 157 -20.60 8.37 3.25
C LYS A 157 -20.72 7.09 4.08
N ASP A 158 -20.24 7.10 5.33
CA ASP A 158 -20.30 5.93 6.20
C ASP A 158 -21.76 5.59 6.56
N VAL A 159 -22.56 6.61 6.88
CA VAL A 159 -23.99 6.47 7.19
C VAL A 159 -24.75 6.03 5.94
N ILE A 160 -24.50 6.69 4.81
CA ILE A 160 -25.12 6.38 3.52
C ILE A 160 -24.82 4.93 3.12
N THR A 161 -23.56 4.51 3.21
CA THR A 161 -23.14 3.15 2.83
C THR A 161 -23.82 2.09 3.71
N LEU A 162 -23.98 2.35 5.01
CA LEU A 162 -24.67 1.44 5.93
C LEU A 162 -26.15 1.27 5.60
N HIS A 163 -26.79 2.29 5.02
CA HIS A 163 -28.22 2.30 4.71
C HIS A 163 -28.50 2.15 3.21
N LEU A 164 -27.48 1.93 2.37
CA LEU A 164 -27.61 1.84 0.91
C LEU A 164 -28.45 0.63 0.46
N THR A 165 -28.53 -0.40 1.30
CA THR A 165 -29.36 -1.59 1.06
C THR A 165 -30.72 -1.51 1.76
N GLU A 166 -31.07 -0.38 2.35
CA GLU A 166 -32.40 -0.18 2.92
C GLU A 166 -33.38 0.30 1.87
N ASP A 167 -34.62 -0.18 1.96
CA ASP A 167 -35.73 0.25 1.08
C ASP A 167 -36.52 1.44 1.67
N ASN A 168 -35.96 2.14 2.67
CA ASN A 168 -36.67 3.18 3.41
C ASN A 168 -35.80 4.41 3.66
N GLY A 169 -35.98 5.45 2.86
CA GLY A 169 -35.28 6.72 2.97
C GLY A 169 -35.50 7.45 4.29
N MET A 170 -36.61 7.19 5.01
CA MET A 170 -36.83 7.81 6.32
C MET A 170 -35.87 7.27 7.38
N LYS A 171 -35.47 6.00 7.29
CA LYS A 171 -34.43 5.45 8.16
C LYS A 171 -33.07 6.09 7.87
N LEU A 172 -32.71 6.25 6.59
CA LEU A 172 -31.52 7.00 6.19
C LEU A 172 -31.57 8.44 6.77
N CYS A 173 -32.70 9.13 6.64
CA CYS A 173 -32.87 10.47 7.19
C CYS A 173 -32.63 10.52 8.70
N GLU A 174 -33.22 9.59 9.45
CA GLU A 174 -33.09 9.50 10.90
C GLU A 174 -31.64 9.18 11.33
N ALA A 175 -30.98 8.28 10.62
CA ALA A 175 -29.57 7.97 10.85
C ALA A 175 -28.65 9.16 10.56
N LEU A 176 -28.93 9.94 9.50
CA LEU A 176 -28.19 11.16 9.19
C LEU A 176 -28.37 12.24 10.26
N ILE A 177 -29.60 12.40 10.78
CA ILE A 177 -29.90 13.29 11.91
C ILE A 177 -29.11 12.85 13.14
N GLU A 178 -29.23 11.59 13.55
CA GLU A 178 -28.57 11.05 14.75
C GLU A 178 -27.04 11.18 14.64
N TYR A 179 -26.47 10.85 13.49
CA TYR A 179 -25.04 10.99 13.23
C TYR A 179 -24.59 12.45 13.34
N SER A 180 -25.34 13.38 12.76
CA SER A 180 -25.05 14.81 12.83
C SER A 180 -25.10 15.34 14.26
N GLU A 181 -26.08 14.90 15.06
CA GLU A 181 -26.24 15.30 16.47
C GLU A 181 -25.11 14.75 17.35
N LYS A 182 -24.81 13.45 17.23
CA LYS A 182 -23.73 12.81 17.98
C LYS A 182 -22.39 13.50 17.72
N ARG A 183 -22.15 13.93 16.48
CA ARG A 183 -20.93 14.64 16.08
C ARG A 183 -21.02 16.16 16.20
N ARG A 184 -22.16 16.71 16.65
CA ARG A 184 -22.42 18.15 16.81
C ARG A 184 -22.10 18.97 15.55
N MET A 185 -22.50 18.44 14.39
CA MET A 185 -22.13 19.05 13.09
C MET A 185 -23.08 20.16 12.64
N GLY A 186 -24.30 20.24 13.19
CA GLY A 186 -25.29 21.27 12.87
C GLY A 186 -26.16 20.97 11.64
N TYR A 187 -25.95 19.83 10.95
CA TYR A 187 -26.74 19.46 9.77
C TYR A 187 -28.08 18.82 10.12
N GLU A 188 -28.29 18.40 11.37
CA GLU A 188 -29.54 17.80 11.84
C GLU A 188 -30.76 18.69 11.58
N ARG A 189 -30.56 20.01 11.62
CA ARG A 189 -31.62 21.00 11.35
C ARG A 189 -32.03 20.97 9.88
N HIS A 190 -31.07 20.87 8.96
CA HIS A 190 -31.34 20.80 7.53
C HIS A 190 -32.07 19.51 7.17
N PHE A 191 -31.62 18.36 7.72
CA PHE A 191 -32.30 17.08 7.48
C PHE A 191 -33.74 17.07 8.01
N ARG A 192 -34.00 17.66 9.19
CA ARG A 192 -35.36 17.81 9.72
C ARG A 192 -36.26 18.67 8.83
N VAL A 193 -35.72 19.78 8.29
CA VAL A 193 -36.44 20.63 7.35
C VAL A 193 -36.73 19.88 6.06
N TRP A 194 -35.73 19.23 5.48
CA TRP A 194 -35.91 18.45 4.24
C TRP A 194 -36.87 17.28 4.42
N LYS A 195 -36.86 16.61 5.58
CA LYS A 195 -37.84 15.55 5.91
C LYS A 195 -39.29 16.06 5.84
N LEU A 196 -39.53 17.32 6.20
CA LEU A 196 -40.86 17.93 6.20
C LEU A 196 -41.24 18.51 4.83
N GLU A 197 -40.30 19.20 4.17
CA GLU A 197 -40.54 19.92 2.92
C GLU A 197 -40.43 19.03 1.67
N HIS A 198 -39.61 17.97 1.74
CA HIS A 198 -39.29 17.05 0.66
C HIS A 198 -39.22 15.60 1.19
N PRO A 199 -40.35 15.03 1.65
CA PRO A 199 -40.37 13.71 2.28
C PRO A 199 -39.82 12.59 1.39
N GLU A 200 -39.94 12.71 0.06
CA GLU A 200 -39.45 11.74 -0.92
C GLU A 200 -37.95 11.88 -1.25
N LEU A 201 -37.27 12.92 -0.74
CA LEU A 201 -35.86 13.19 -1.05
C LEU A 201 -34.96 11.99 -0.73
N PHE A 202 -35.13 11.40 0.45
CA PHE A 202 -34.23 10.36 0.93
C PHE A 202 -34.49 9.01 0.23
N ASP A 203 -35.73 8.76 -0.20
CA ASP A 203 -36.04 7.60 -1.05
C ASP A 203 -35.37 7.75 -2.41
N ARG A 204 -35.51 8.93 -3.06
CA ARG A 204 -34.82 9.23 -4.33
C ARG A 204 -33.30 9.16 -4.19
N LEU A 205 -32.76 9.62 -3.06
CA LEU A 205 -31.33 9.58 -2.79
C LEU A 205 -30.82 8.14 -2.70
N LEU A 206 -31.51 7.26 -1.99
CA LEU A 206 -31.17 5.84 -1.93
C LEU A 206 -31.28 5.20 -3.31
N GLU A 207 -32.35 5.48 -4.06
CA GLU A 207 -32.57 4.93 -5.40
C GLU A 207 -31.43 5.31 -6.36
N GLU A 208 -31.09 6.60 -6.46
CA GLU A 208 -30.03 7.07 -7.36
C GLU A 208 -28.64 6.60 -6.93
N LEU A 209 -28.35 6.55 -5.63
CA LEU A 209 -27.09 6.02 -5.12
C LEU A 209 -26.99 4.51 -5.31
N HIS A 210 -28.10 3.78 -5.24
CA HIS A 210 -28.14 2.35 -5.53
C HIS A 210 -27.85 2.08 -7.01
N LYS A 211 -28.44 2.86 -7.93
CA LYS A 211 -28.11 2.81 -9.37
C LYS A 211 -26.63 3.08 -9.61
N ALA A 212 -26.09 4.16 -9.04
CA ALA A 212 -24.67 4.48 -9.12
C ALA A 212 -23.78 3.36 -8.56
N HIS A 213 -24.20 2.73 -7.46
CA HIS A 213 -23.46 1.61 -6.87
C HIS A 213 -23.42 0.40 -7.81
N GLU A 214 -24.56 0.03 -8.40
CA GLU A 214 -24.63 -1.10 -9.36
C GLU A 214 -23.81 -0.81 -10.63
N ASP A 215 -23.78 0.42 -11.12
CA ASP A 215 -22.95 0.83 -12.25
C ASP A 215 -21.44 0.69 -11.96
N ILE A 216 -21.02 0.96 -10.72
CA ILE A 216 -19.61 0.91 -10.32
C ILE A 216 -19.18 -0.48 -9.83
N LYS A 217 -20.12 -1.34 -9.45
CA LYS A 217 -19.89 -2.68 -8.90
C LYS A 217 -18.95 -3.57 -9.74
N PRO A 218 -19.02 -3.61 -11.08
CA PRO A 218 -18.06 -4.36 -11.89
C PRO A 218 -16.62 -3.87 -11.71
N HIS A 219 -16.43 -2.56 -11.58
CA HIS A 219 -15.13 -1.93 -11.40
C HIS A 219 -14.56 -2.13 -9.98
N LEU A 220 -15.43 -2.17 -8.96
CA LEU A 220 -15.04 -2.56 -7.60
C LEU A 220 -14.57 -4.02 -7.57
N LYS A 221 -15.25 -4.93 -8.28
CA LYS A 221 -14.83 -6.33 -8.41
C LYS A 221 -13.49 -6.49 -9.13
N GLU A 222 -13.23 -5.69 -10.16
CA GLU A 222 -11.92 -5.64 -10.84
C GLU A 222 -10.81 -5.23 -9.87
N LEU A 223 -11.03 -4.16 -9.10
CA LEU A 223 -10.08 -3.67 -8.10
C LEU A 223 -9.85 -4.70 -6.97
N GLU A 224 -10.91 -5.37 -6.52
CA GLU A 224 -10.82 -6.45 -5.54
C GLU A 224 -10.03 -7.65 -6.08
N GLY A 225 -10.24 -8.02 -7.36
CA GLY A 225 -9.48 -9.05 -8.04
C GLY A 225 -7.97 -8.75 -8.06
N LEU A 226 -7.60 -7.54 -8.46
CA LEU A 226 -6.21 -7.07 -8.45
C LEU A 226 -5.64 -7.02 -7.02
N SER A 227 -6.42 -6.57 -6.03
CA SER A 227 -6.03 -6.57 -4.62
C SER A 227 -5.70 -7.98 -4.12
N ASN A 228 -6.56 -8.96 -4.45
CA ASN A 228 -6.35 -10.36 -4.08
C ASN A 228 -5.14 -10.98 -4.77
N GLU A 229 -4.90 -10.65 -6.05
CA GLU A 229 -3.70 -11.07 -6.78
C GLU A 229 -2.44 -10.48 -6.13
N MET A 230 -2.47 -9.19 -5.81
CA MET A 230 -1.38 -8.47 -5.13
C MET A 230 -1.01 -9.11 -3.79
N VAL A 231 -2.00 -9.47 -2.97
CA VAL A 231 -1.76 -10.16 -1.69
C VAL A 231 -1.17 -11.57 -1.90
N LYS A 232 -1.55 -12.28 -2.96
CA LYS A 232 -0.94 -13.58 -3.30
C LYS A 232 0.52 -13.42 -3.72
N LEU A 233 0.81 -12.40 -4.54
CA LEU A 233 2.16 -12.11 -5.00
C LEU A 233 3.06 -11.63 -3.86
N SER A 234 2.55 -10.78 -2.97
CA SER A 234 3.29 -10.30 -1.79
C SER A 234 3.69 -11.47 -0.90
N LYS A 235 2.79 -12.44 -0.63
CA LYS A 235 3.12 -13.66 0.12
C LYS A 235 4.21 -14.50 -0.55
N LYS A 236 4.21 -14.63 -1.88
CA LYS A 236 5.27 -15.35 -2.61
C LYS A 236 6.61 -14.62 -2.50
N LEU A 237 6.60 -13.31 -2.73
CA LEU A 237 7.79 -12.47 -2.65
C LEU A 237 8.37 -12.44 -1.23
N MET A 238 7.52 -12.38 -0.21
CA MET A 238 7.90 -12.44 1.21
C MET A 238 8.69 -13.71 1.51
N ARG A 239 8.21 -14.88 1.08
CA ARG A 239 8.92 -16.17 1.24
C ARG A 239 10.25 -16.20 0.49
N ALA A 240 10.30 -15.63 -0.72
CA ALA A 240 11.51 -15.56 -1.52
C ALA A 240 12.58 -14.69 -0.84
N LEU A 241 12.18 -13.58 -0.22
CA LEU A 241 13.04 -12.70 0.56
C LEU A 241 13.48 -13.36 1.86
N GLU A 242 12.56 -13.99 2.60
CA GLU A 242 12.84 -14.73 3.83
C GLU A 242 13.87 -15.84 3.62
N THR A 243 13.74 -16.60 2.53
CA THR A 243 14.71 -17.64 2.16
C THR A 243 16.13 -17.07 1.99
N ARG A 244 16.26 -15.86 1.45
CA ARG A 244 17.56 -15.19 1.25
C ARG A 244 18.08 -14.53 2.52
N ILE A 245 17.19 -14.13 3.42
CA ILE A 245 17.55 -13.64 4.76
C ILE A 245 18.08 -14.78 5.65
N ASN A 246 17.49 -15.98 5.50
CA ASN A 246 17.78 -17.16 6.33
C ASN A 246 18.86 -18.08 5.76
N LYS A 247 19.12 -18.06 4.44
CA LYS A 247 20.29 -18.73 3.84
C LYS A 247 21.56 -17.96 4.21
N ILE A 248 22.13 -18.26 5.37
CA ILE A 248 23.52 -17.94 5.69
C ILE A 248 24.20 -19.25 6.15
N TRP A 249 25.15 -19.71 5.35
CA TRP A 249 26.21 -20.65 5.70
C TRP A 249 27.54 -19.98 5.32
#